data_AF-A0A7K4AKX3-F1
#
_entry.id   AF-A0A7K4AKX3-F1
#
_cell.length_a   1.000
_cell.length_b   1.000
_cell.length_c   1.000
_cell.angle_alpha   90.00
_cell.angle_beta   90.00
_cell.angle_gamma   90.00
#
_symmetry.space_group_name_H-M   'P 1'
#
loop_
_entity.id
_entity.type
_entity.pdbx_description
1 polymer ?
#
loop_
_entity_poly.entity_id
_entity_poly.type
_entity_poly.pdbx_seq_one_letter_code
_entity_poly.pdbx_strand_id
1 'polypeptide(L)'
;MFNRFKEKLSGFKEALSAKVAEKVSAKGSKGAAQPEEIEAEDRPALEAPDAGRMDSKAKEPKMGASSGSATKEPLAKPLDNGETKNKKGRFSFLQKAKTLVFEQEIILEEKDLEEPMWALEMALMESDVALPVAEEIVREVKSDLVGKKKKIGSDTGQLAEDSLRNALITLLSKNHLDFDEYIRAKDKPVKILFVGVNGTGKTTSIAKVAKYLMDQSYSVVLAAGDTFRAGAIEQLEVHGNNLGLKVVKHKTGGDPAAVIFDAIEYARAHNKDVVLADTAGRLHTNINLMDQMRKIVRVT
;
A
#
# COMPACT_ATOMS: atom_id res chain seq x y z
N MET A 1 5.22 14.78 10.30
CA MET A 1 5.76 13.54 9.72
C MET A 1 4.88 13.06 8.56
N PHE A 2 3.81 12.29 8.79
CA PHE A 2 3.00 11.68 7.70
C PHE A 2 2.53 12.62 6.56
N ASN A 3 2.09 13.85 6.85
CA ASN A 3 1.71 14.80 5.78
C ASN A 3 2.86 15.06 4.81
N ARG A 4 4.09 15.23 5.32
CA ARG A 4 5.31 15.43 4.54
C ARG A 4 5.64 14.25 3.63
N PHE A 5 5.29 13.03 4.02
CA PHE A 5 5.42 11.86 3.15
C PHE A 5 4.33 11.84 2.07
N LYS A 6 3.08 12.21 2.41
CA LYS A 6 2.00 12.37 1.42
C LYS A 6 2.30 13.47 0.39
N GLU A 7 2.93 14.56 0.82
CA GLU A 7 3.44 15.62 -0.05
C GLU A 7 4.52 15.07 -1.01
N LYS A 8 5.53 14.35 -0.49
CA LYS A 8 6.60 13.74 -1.32
C LYS A 8 6.13 12.66 -2.29
N LEU A 9 5.03 11.97 -1.97
CA LEU A 9 4.41 10.99 -2.87
C LEU A 9 3.80 11.62 -4.14
N SER A 10 3.71 12.95 -4.27
CA SER A 10 3.26 13.59 -5.51
C SER A 10 4.18 13.24 -6.68
N GLY A 11 5.51 13.32 -6.50
CA GLY A 11 6.50 13.01 -7.54
C GLY A 11 6.38 11.58 -8.09
N PHE A 12 6.12 10.59 -7.24
CA PHE A 12 5.84 9.21 -7.67
C PHE A 12 4.56 9.12 -8.54
N LYS A 13 3.47 9.75 -8.09
CA LYS A 13 2.18 9.77 -8.82
C LYS A 13 2.29 10.54 -10.13
N GLU A 14 3.02 11.65 -10.16
CA GLU A 14 3.27 12.50 -11.32
C GLU A 14 4.13 11.76 -12.36
N ALA A 15 5.25 11.17 -11.94
CA ALA A 15 6.12 10.37 -12.81
C ALA A 15 5.36 9.19 -13.45
N LEU A 16 4.59 8.42 -12.66
CA LEU A 16 3.82 7.30 -13.20
C LEU A 16 2.71 7.79 -14.15
N SER A 17 2.09 8.94 -13.86
CA SER A 17 1.10 9.58 -14.75
C SER A 17 1.72 10.02 -16.07
N ALA A 18 2.92 10.61 -16.02
CA ALA A 18 3.67 11.04 -17.19
C ALA A 18 4.05 9.85 -18.09
N LYS A 19 4.61 8.77 -17.52
CA LYS A 19 4.94 7.55 -18.28
C LYS A 19 3.72 6.88 -18.91
N VAL A 20 2.59 6.82 -18.20
CA VAL A 20 1.33 6.35 -18.78
C VAL A 20 0.90 7.23 -19.96
N ALA A 21 0.93 8.57 -19.83
CA ALA A 21 0.55 9.50 -20.89
C ALA A 21 1.50 9.45 -22.11
N GLU A 22 2.81 9.32 -21.89
CA GLU A 22 3.82 9.09 -22.92
C GLU A 22 3.47 7.83 -23.74
N LYS A 23 3.12 6.74 -23.06
CA LYS A 23 2.74 5.45 -23.67
C LYS A 23 1.39 5.50 -24.40
N VAL A 24 0.45 6.37 -23.99
CA VAL A 24 -0.76 6.69 -24.80
C VAL A 24 -0.33 7.34 -26.12
N SER A 25 0.49 8.38 -26.06
CA SER A 25 0.93 9.16 -27.22
C SER A 25 1.67 8.29 -28.25
N ALA A 26 2.61 7.45 -27.77
CA ALA A 26 3.39 6.54 -28.61
C ALA A 26 2.56 5.42 -29.27
N LYS A 27 1.43 5.01 -28.67
CA LYS A 27 0.45 4.13 -29.35
C LYS A 27 -0.39 4.90 -30.37
N GLY A 28 -0.78 6.14 -30.06
CA GLY A 28 -1.58 6.98 -30.95
C GLY A 28 -0.86 7.35 -32.25
N SER A 29 0.42 7.72 -32.17
CA SER A 29 1.23 8.08 -33.36
C SER A 29 1.45 6.89 -34.30
N LYS A 30 1.67 5.68 -33.77
CA LYS A 30 1.80 4.44 -34.57
C LYS A 30 0.51 4.01 -35.27
N GLY A 31 -0.64 4.61 -34.94
CA GLY A 31 -1.90 4.41 -35.65
C GLY A 31 -2.07 5.30 -36.90
N ALA A 32 -1.16 6.26 -37.14
CA ALA A 32 -1.23 7.22 -38.24
C ALA A 32 -0.14 6.93 -39.29
N ALA A 33 -0.33 5.85 -40.05
CA ALA A 33 0.45 5.64 -41.27
C ALA A 33 0.19 6.77 -42.28
N GLN A 34 1.22 7.17 -43.01
CA GLN A 34 1.14 8.21 -44.03
C GLN A 34 0.36 7.69 -45.26
N PRO A 35 -0.28 8.57 -46.06
CA PRO A 35 -0.73 8.19 -47.39
C PRO A 35 0.51 7.93 -48.26
N GLU A 36 0.58 6.78 -48.90
CA GLU A 36 1.57 6.53 -49.94
C GLU A 36 1.23 7.39 -51.17
N GLU A 37 2.19 8.18 -51.66
CA GLU A 37 2.08 8.83 -52.96
C GLU A 37 2.25 7.77 -54.04
N ILE A 38 1.15 7.46 -54.74
CA ILE A 38 1.16 6.55 -55.89
C ILE A 38 1.67 7.35 -57.10
N GLU A 39 2.97 7.31 -57.36
CA GLU A 39 3.51 7.73 -58.65
C GLU A 39 2.94 6.85 -59.78
N ALA A 40 2.65 7.47 -60.91
CA ALA A 40 1.99 6.81 -62.03
C ALA A 40 3.03 6.23 -63.01
N GLU A 41 3.14 4.90 -63.06
CA GLU A 41 3.81 4.20 -64.16
C GLU A 41 2.83 3.69 -65.22
N ASP A 42 3.30 3.72 -66.47
CA ASP A 42 2.52 3.57 -67.69
C ASP A 42 2.16 2.09 -68.01
N ARG A 43 1.04 1.87 -68.70
CA ARG A 43 0.64 0.56 -69.24
C ARG A 43 -0.08 0.70 -70.59
N PRO A 44 0.44 0.08 -71.67
CA PRO A 44 -0.26 0.03 -72.96
C PRO A 44 -1.51 -0.86 -72.89
N ALA A 45 -2.40 -0.68 -73.88
CA ALA A 45 -3.72 -1.29 -73.94
C ALA A 45 -3.78 -2.63 -74.70
N LEU A 46 -5.02 -3.15 -74.85
CA LEU A 46 -5.43 -4.47 -75.38
C LEU A 46 -5.33 -5.58 -74.32
N GLU A 47 -6.24 -6.57 -74.25
CA GLU A 47 -7.30 -6.98 -75.20
C GLU A 47 -8.56 -7.50 -74.46
N ALA A 48 -9.65 -7.78 -75.19
CA ALA A 48 -10.91 -8.37 -74.66
C ALA A 48 -11.21 -9.70 -75.37
N PRO A 49 -11.90 -10.68 -74.73
CA PRO A 49 -13.38 -10.71 -74.73
C PRO A 49 -13.93 -11.31 -73.39
N ASP A 50 -15.18 -11.78 -73.18
CA ASP A 50 -16.41 -11.90 -73.99
C ASP A 50 -17.65 -11.75 -73.08
N ALA A 51 -18.87 -11.68 -73.65
CA ALA A 51 -20.12 -11.51 -72.92
C ALA A 51 -20.77 -12.83 -72.46
N GLY A 52 -21.08 -12.94 -71.16
CA GLY A 52 -21.84 -14.06 -70.57
C GLY A 52 -23.14 -13.59 -69.90
N ARG A 53 -24.29 -13.80 -70.56
CA ARG A 53 -25.63 -13.53 -69.97
C ARG A 53 -26.01 -14.57 -68.92
N MET A 54 -26.69 -14.14 -67.85
CA MET A 54 -27.90 -14.85 -67.39
C MET A 54 -28.88 -13.93 -66.65
N ASP A 55 -30.12 -13.87 -67.13
CA ASP A 55 -31.24 -13.19 -66.49
C ASP A 55 -31.87 -14.04 -65.39
N SER A 56 -32.34 -13.42 -64.30
CA SER A 56 -33.54 -13.92 -63.59
C SER A 56 -34.37 -12.77 -63.00
N LYS A 57 -35.58 -12.59 -63.53
CA LYS A 57 -36.62 -11.72 -62.97
C LYS A 57 -37.10 -12.32 -61.63
N ALA A 58 -37.11 -11.60 -60.51
CA ALA A 58 -37.99 -10.47 -60.17
C ALA A 58 -39.47 -10.86 -60.04
N LYS A 59 -40.00 -10.86 -58.81
CA LYS A 59 -41.42 -10.58 -58.52
C LYS A 59 -41.70 -10.16 -57.06
N GLU A 60 -42.09 -8.91 -56.94
CA GLU A 60 -42.92 -8.29 -55.89
C GLU A 60 -44.43 -8.65 -56.14
N PRO A 61 -45.49 -8.11 -55.47
CA PRO A 61 -45.57 -7.30 -54.23
C PRO A 61 -46.84 -7.53 -53.32
N LYS A 62 -47.00 -6.68 -52.26
CA LYS A 62 -48.24 -6.07 -51.67
C LYS A 62 -49.04 -6.66 -50.48
N MET A 63 -49.23 -5.74 -49.50
CA MET A 63 -50.49 -5.27 -48.83
C MET A 63 -51.17 -6.02 -47.66
N GLY A 64 -51.76 -5.20 -46.75
CA GLY A 64 -52.60 -5.55 -45.58
C GLY A 64 -51.95 -5.14 -44.24
N ALA A 65 -52.24 -4.05 -43.50
CA ALA A 65 -53.33 -3.06 -43.38
C ALA A 65 -54.37 -3.33 -42.25
N SER A 66 -54.70 -2.27 -41.45
CA SER A 66 -55.63 -2.24 -40.29
C SER A 66 -55.15 -2.96 -38.99
N SER A 67 -55.45 -2.54 -37.75
CA SER A 67 -56.14 -1.35 -37.20
C SER A 67 -55.88 -1.14 -35.69
N GLY A 68 -55.98 0.12 -35.22
CA GLY A 68 -56.34 0.52 -33.83
C GLY A 68 -55.37 1.54 -33.21
N SER A 69 -55.71 2.81 -32.91
CA SER A 69 -56.68 3.33 -31.92
C SER A 69 -56.33 2.93 -30.47
N ALA A 70 -55.97 3.82 -29.52
CA ALA A 70 -55.75 5.28 -29.54
C ALA A 70 -54.74 5.64 -28.38
N THR A 71 -54.56 6.83 -27.76
CA THR A 71 -55.34 8.09 -27.68
C THR A 71 -54.48 9.27 -27.17
N LYS A 72 -54.86 10.52 -27.51
CA LYS A 72 -54.62 11.82 -26.82
C LYS A 72 -53.20 12.25 -26.42
N GLU A 73 -52.67 13.14 -27.27
CA GLU A 73 -51.79 14.27 -26.94
C GLU A 73 -52.54 15.32 -26.04
N PRO A 74 -51.87 16.36 -25.47
CA PRO A 74 -51.62 17.57 -26.28
C PRO A 74 -50.31 18.35 -26.01
N LEU A 75 -49.76 18.94 -27.07
CA LEU A 75 -49.20 20.31 -27.24
C LEU A 75 -48.29 20.95 -26.14
N ALA A 76 -47.29 21.78 -26.46
CA ALA A 76 -47.20 22.67 -27.63
C ALA A 76 -45.78 22.91 -28.21
N LYS A 77 -45.77 23.31 -29.49
CA LYS A 77 -44.74 24.16 -30.15
C LYS A 77 -45.41 25.49 -30.53
N PRO A 78 -44.67 26.55 -30.91
CA PRO A 78 -44.31 26.78 -32.33
C PRO A 78 -42.78 26.98 -32.55
N LEU A 79 -42.20 26.56 -33.69
CA LEU A 79 -41.92 27.31 -34.95
C LEU A 79 -40.83 28.42 -34.79
N ASP A 80 -39.98 28.74 -35.78
CA ASP A 80 -40.02 28.46 -37.23
C ASP A 80 -38.62 28.10 -37.83
N ASN A 81 -38.53 27.99 -39.17
CA ASN A 81 -37.48 27.36 -39.96
C ASN A 81 -36.23 28.21 -40.28
N GLY A 82 -35.16 27.54 -40.72
CA GLY A 82 -33.98 28.14 -41.34
C GLY A 82 -33.01 27.09 -41.89
N GLU A 83 -32.92 26.94 -43.20
CA GLU A 83 -32.03 25.95 -43.84
C GLU A 83 -30.55 26.38 -43.83
N THR A 84 -29.62 25.45 -43.63
CA THR A 84 -28.64 25.01 -44.68
C THR A 84 -27.44 24.19 -44.14
N LYS A 85 -26.92 23.33 -45.03
CA LYS A 85 -25.49 22.96 -45.20
C LYS A 85 -24.69 22.43 -43.99
N ASN A 86 -24.91 21.14 -43.72
CA ASN A 86 -23.87 20.10 -43.72
C ASN A 86 -22.49 20.42 -43.07
N LYS A 87 -22.39 20.34 -41.73
CA LYS A 87 -21.11 20.23 -40.99
C LYS A 87 -21.07 19.18 -39.87
N LYS A 88 -22.11 18.32 -39.72
CA LYS A 88 -22.26 17.42 -38.55
C LYS A 88 -21.42 16.12 -38.58
N GLY A 89 -20.78 15.76 -39.70
CA GLY A 89 -20.00 14.51 -39.79
C GLY A 89 -18.75 14.46 -38.90
N ARG A 90 -17.90 15.50 -38.92
CA ARG A 90 -16.55 15.43 -38.33
C ARG A 90 -16.53 15.38 -36.80
N PHE A 91 -17.49 16.01 -36.11
CA PHE A 91 -17.52 16.06 -34.64
C PHE A 91 -17.82 14.69 -34.00
N SER A 92 -18.77 13.92 -34.56
CA SER A 92 -19.12 12.59 -34.01
C SER A 92 -17.98 11.59 -34.18
N PHE A 93 -17.28 11.61 -35.31
CA PHE A 93 -16.09 10.76 -35.52
C PHE A 93 -14.93 11.13 -34.59
N LEU A 94 -14.68 12.42 -34.34
CA LEU A 94 -13.69 12.86 -33.35
C LEU A 94 -14.02 12.42 -31.91
N GLN A 95 -15.30 12.41 -31.52
CA GLN A 95 -15.72 11.90 -30.22
C GLN A 95 -15.62 10.37 -30.12
N LYS A 96 -16.00 9.63 -31.17
CA LYS A 96 -15.86 8.16 -31.25
C LYS A 96 -14.39 7.72 -31.26
N ALA A 97 -13.52 8.42 -32.00
CA ALA A 97 -12.09 8.16 -32.00
C ALA A 97 -11.46 8.41 -30.63
N LYS A 98 -11.84 9.49 -29.92
CA LYS A 98 -11.40 9.73 -28.54
C LYS A 98 -11.84 8.61 -27.59
N THR A 99 -13.11 8.21 -27.62
CA THR A 99 -13.60 7.12 -26.75
C THR A 99 -12.89 5.79 -27.02
N LEU A 100 -12.68 5.41 -28.29
CA LEU A 100 -11.89 4.21 -28.64
C LEU A 100 -10.42 4.27 -28.16
N VAL A 101 -9.81 5.46 -28.08
CA VAL A 101 -8.47 5.63 -27.50
C VAL A 101 -8.51 5.57 -25.96
N PHE A 102 -9.55 6.07 -25.31
CA PHE A 102 -9.74 5.93 -23.86
C PHE A 102 -10.06 4.47 -23.44
N GLU A 103 -10.71 3.68 -24.29
CA GLU A 103 -11.03 2.27 -24.00
C GLU A 103 -9.83 1.32 -24.15
N GLN A 104 -8.73 1.74 -24.78
CA GLN A 104 -7.53 0.90 -24.90
C GLN A 104 -6.86 0.62 -23.55
N GLU A 105 -6.30 -0.58 -23.41
CA GLU A 105 -5.49 -0.98 -22.26
C GLU A 105 -3.99 -0.74 -22.52
N ILE A 106 -3.32 -0.17 -21.52
CA ILE A 106 -1.85 -0.10 -21.43
C ILE A 106 -1.39 -1.17 -20.45
N ILE A 107 -0.31 -1.87 -20.82
CA ILE A 107 0.46 -2.73 -19.92
C ILE A 107 1.67 -1.92 -19.45
N LEU A 108 1.94 -1.91 -18.15
CA LEU A 108 3.16 -1.34 -17.57
C LEU A 108 4.33 -2.33 -17.75
N GLU A 109 5.39 -1.89 -18.41
CA GLU A 109 6.67 -2.58 -18.56
C GLU A 109 7.66 -2.04 -17.53
N GLU A 110 8.70 -2.81 -17.18
CA GLU A 110 9.67 -2.41 -16.14
C GLU A 110 10.30 -1.03 -16.38
N LYS A 111 10.66 -0.73 -17.63
CA LYS A 111 11.24 0.56 -18.05
C LYS A 111 10.31 1.76 -17.78
N ASP A 112 8.99 1.55 -17.79
CA ASP A 112 8.02 2.62 -17.54
C ASP A 112 7.95 2.96 -16.04
N LEU A 113 8.53 2.10 -15.19
CA LEU A 113 8.49 2.18 -13.73
C LEU A 113 9.82 2.65 -13.15
N GLU A 114 10.93 2.64 -13.87
CA GLU A 114 12.26 3.03 -13.34
C GLU A 114 12.27 4.42 -12.68
N GLU A 115 11.84 5.45 -13.39
CA GLU A 115 11.75 6.84 -12.89
C GLU A 115 10.70 6.99 -11.76
N PRO A 116 9.46 6.45 -11.87
CA PRO A 116 8.52 6.38 -10.75
C PRO A 116 9.05 5.67 -9.49
N MET A 117 9.78 4.56 -9.65
CA MET A 117 10.34 3.78 -8.54
C MET A 117 11.48 4.53 -7.85
N TRP A 118 12.35 5.19 -8.60
CA TRP A 118 13.37 6.08 -8.05
C TRP A 118 12.74 7.23 -7.25
N ALA A 119 11.69 7.87 -7.78
CA ALA A 119 10.97 8.92 -7.07
C ALA A 119 10.33 8.42 -5.76
N LEU A 120 9.78 7.20 -5.75
CA LEU A 120 9.25 6.55 -4.56
C LEU A 120 10.35 6.22 -3.54
N GLU A 121 11.50 5.70 -3.98
CA GLU A 121 12.64 5.38 -3.12
C GLU A 121 13.16 6.61 -2.38
N MET A 122 13.40 7.71 -3.11
CA MET A 122 13.84 8.98 -2.52
C MET A 122 12.78 9.53 -1.54
N ALA A 123 11.49 9.49 -1.91
CA ALA A 123 10.40 9.93 -1.03
C ALA A 123 10.32 9.14 0.29
N LEU A 124 10.64 7.84 0.26
CA LEU A 124 10.76 6.98 1.44
C LEU A 124 12.01 7.33 2.27
N MET A 125 13.18 7.39 1.64
CA MET A 125 14.46 7.70 2.32
C MET A 125 14.44 9.07 3.01
N GLU A 126 13.94 10.11 2.34
CA GLU A 126 13.79 11.44 2.95
C GLU A 126 12.61 11.53 3.95
N SER A 127 11.96 10.42 4.27
CA SER A 127 10.89 10.28 5.27
C SER A 127 11.30 9.31 6.39
N ASP A 128 12.61 9.22 6.65
CA ASP A 128 13.25 8.43 7.71
C ASP A 128 13.11 6.89 7.55
N VAL A 129 12.79 6.41 6.34
CA VAL A 129 12.81 4.97 6.00
C VAL A 129 14.24 4.54 5.65
N ALA A 130 14.74 3.49 6.31
CA ALA A 130 16.07 2.94 6.02
C ALA A 130 16.13 2.34 4.61
N LEU A 131 17.24 2.56 3.89
CA LEU A 131 17.41 2.16 2.48
C LEU A 131 16.97 0.70 2.18
N PRO A 132 17.38 -0.35 2.93
CA PRO A 132 16.94 -1.72 2.62
C PRO A 132 15.42 -1.95 2.71
N VAL A 133 14.72 -1.14 3.53
CA VAL A 133 13.25 -1.17 3.65
C VAL A 133 12.61 -0.38 2.50
N ALA A 134 13.23 0.72 2.07
CA ALA A 134 12.80 1.45 0.86
C ALA A 134 12.95 0.58 -0.40
N GLU A 135 14.10 -0.08 -0.57
CA GLU A 135 14.37 -1.07 -1.63
C GLU A 135 13.33 -2.22 -1.63
N GLU A 136 12.94 -2.72 -0.45
CA GLU A 136 11.92 -3.76 -0.33
C GLU A 136 10.54 -3.25 -0.74
N ILE A 137 10.10 -2.09 -0.25
CA ILE A 137 8.82 -1.47 -0.62
C ILE A 137 8.77 -1.21 -2.14
N VAL A 138 9.81 -0.62 -2.70
CA VAL A 138 9.93 -0.31 -4.13
C VAL A 138 9.88 -1.59 -4.97
N ARG A 139 10.52 -2.67 -4.53
CA ARG A 139 10.48 -3.98 -5.20
C ARG A 139 9.09 -4.60 -5.20
N GLU A 140 8.39 -4.59 -4.07
CA GLU A 140 7.03 -5.10 -3.94
C GLU A 140 6.05 -4.26 -4.80
N VAL A 141 6.19 -2.92 -4.81
CA VAL A 141 5.39 -2.02 -5.65
C VAL A 141 5.68 -2.20 -7.15
N LYS A 142 6.95 -2.35 -7.56
CA LYS A 142 7.31 -2.65 -8.95
C LYS A 142 6.71 -4.00 -9.37
N SER A 143 6.85 -5.03 -8.55
CA SER A 143 6.29 -6.37 -8.78
C SER A 143 4.78 -6.34 -8.97
N ASP A 144 4.05 -5.59 -8.12
CA ASP A 144 2.60 -5.44 -8.21
C ASP A 144 2.14 -4.55 -9.39
N LEU A 145 2.99 -3.67 -9.93
CA LEU A 145 2.65 -2.81 -11.09
C LEU A 145 3.03 -3.42 -12.45
N VAL A 146 4.11 -4.19 -12.54
CA VAL A 146 4.56 -4.82 -13.82
C VAL A 146 3.47 -5.75 -14.36
N GLY A 147 3.21 -5.65 -15.66
CA GLY A 147 2.21 -6.49 -16.33
C GLY A 147 0.76 -6.12 -16.05
N LYS A 148 0.45 -5.26 -15.07
CA LYS A 148 -0.93 -4.80 -14.85
C LYS A 148 -1.45 -4.05 -16.07
N LYS A 149 -2.66 -4.41 -16.46
CA LYS A 149 -3.42 -3.73 -17.50
C LYS A 149 -4.17 -2.54 -16.91
N LYS A 150 -4.13 -1.42 -17.61
CA LYS A 150 -4.80 -0.18 -17.21
C LYS A 150 -5.55 0.44 -18.37
N LYS A 151 -6.85 0.74 -18.18
CA LYS A 151 -7.65 1.53 -19.13
C LYS A 151 -7.18 2.99 -19.17
N ILE A 152 -7.04 3.54 -20.36
CA ILE A 152 -6.58 4.92 -20.55
C ILE A 152 -7.60 5.90 -19.93
N GLY A 153 -7.09 6.93 -19.24
CA GLY A 153 -7.91 7.91 -18.52
C GLY A 153 -8.45 7.48 -17.15
N SER A 154 -8.17 6.26 -16.67
CA SER A 154 -8.38 5.93 -15.24
C SER A 154 -7.25 6.52 -14.37
N ASP A 155 -7.50 6.74 -13.08
CA ASP A 155 -6.56 7.43 -12.17
C ASP A 155 -5.23 6.66 -12.02
N THR A 156 -4.09 7.33 -12.20
CA THR A 156 -2.75 6.75 -12.03
C THR A 156 -2.21 6.94 -10.62
N GLY A 157 -2.62 8.01 -9.94
CA GLY A 157 -2.34 8.24 -8.54
C GLY A 157 -3.04 7.24 -7.63
N GLN A 158 -4.25 6.80 -7.97
CA GLN A 158 -4.96 5.75 -7.22
C GLN A 158 -4.27 4.39 -7.36
N LEU A 159 -3.96 3.95 -8.58
CA LEU A 159 -3.25 2.67 -8.80
C LEU A 159 -1.89 2.65 -8.08
N ALA A 160 -1.14 3.76 -8.14
CA ALA A 160 0.11 3.94 -7.40
C ALA A 160 -0.06 3.84 -5.88
N GLU A 161 -1.12 4.46 -5.34
CA GLU A 161 -1.42 4.44 -3.89
C GLU A 161 -1.91 3.07 -3.43
N ASP A 162 -2.72 2.36 -4.23
CA ASP A 162 -3.18 1.00 -3.92
C ASP A 162 -2.01 -0.01 -3.90
N SER A 163 -1.11 0.05 -4.89
CA SER A 163 0.10 -0.78 -4.92
C SER A 163 1.01 -0.51 -3.72
N LEU A 164 1.28 0.77 -3.41
CA LEU A 164 2.08 1.15 -2.24
C LEU A 164 1.42 0.74 -0.92
N ARG A 165 0.11 0.93 -0.78
CA ARG A 165 -0.68 0.51 0.38
C ARG A 165 -0.57 -1.01 0.58
N ASN A 166 -0.67 -1.80 -0.48
CA ASN A 166 -0.58 -3.25 -0.39
C ASN A 166 0.83 -3.71 -0.03
N ALA A 167 1.88 -3.12 -0.63
CA ALA A 167 3.27 -3.39 -0.25
C ALA A 167 3.55 -3.09 1.23
N LEU A 168 3.07 -1.95 1.74
CA LEU A 168 3.19 -1.56 3.15
C LEU A 168 2.44 -2.50 4.09
N ILE A 169 1.21 -2.91 3.74
CA ILE A 169 0.44 -3.88 4.53
C ILE A 169 1.17 -5.23 4.58
N THR A 170 1.65 -5.73 3.43
CA THR A 170 2.40 -6.98 3.35
C THR A 170 3.64 -6.93 4.23
N LEU A 171 4.49 -5.90 4.08
CA LEU A 171 5.74 -5.75 4.84
C LEU A 171 5.49 -5.67 6.36
N LEU A 172 4.54 -4.82 6.79
CA LEU A 172 4.19 -4.67 8.21
C LEU A 172 3.55 -5.94 8.82
N SER A 173 3.04 -6.86 7.99
CA SER A 173 2.45 -8.12 8.45
C SER A 173 3.46 -9.28 8.58
N LYS A 174 4.69 -9.16 8.04
CA LYS A 174 5.64 -10.30 7.91
C LYS A 174 6.08 -10.92 9.25
N ASN A 175 5.87 -10.25 10.39
CA ASN A 175 6.23 -10.74 11.74
C ASN A 175 5.14 -10.41 12.79
N HIS A 176 3.88 -10.70 12.50
CA HIS A 176 2.80 -10.48 13.47
C HIS A 176 2.93 -11.38 14.71
N LEU A 177 2.72 -10.79 15.90
CA LEU A 177 2.60 -11.48 17.19
C LEU A 177 1.27 -11.06 17.82
N ASP A 178 0.33 -11.99 17.97
CA ASP A 178 -0.79 -11.80 18.91
C ASP A 178 -0.21 -11.89 20.33
N PHE A 179 -0.09 -10.71 20.96
CA PHE A 179 0.45 -10.58 22.31
C PHE A 179 -0.47 -11.25 23.34
N ASP A 180 -1.78 -11.17 23.17
CA ASP A 180 -2.74 -11.68 24.15
C ASP A 180 -2.86 -13.20 24.04
N GLU A 181 -2.77 -13.77 22.82
CA GLU A 181 -2.63 -15.21 22.61
C GLU A 181 -1.32 -15.71 23.23
N TYR A 182 -0.20 -15.02 22.99
CA TYR A 182 1.08 -15.38 23.60
C TYR A 182 1.01 -15.38 25.13
N ILE A 183 0.33 -14.41 25.75
CA ILE A 183 0.13 -14.37 27.21
C ILE A 183 -0.82 -15.48 27.69
N ARG A 184 -1.88 -15.79 26.95
CA ARG A 184 -2.83 -16.87 27.29
C ARG A 184 -2.19 -18.27 27.18
N ALA A 185 -1.40 -18.51 26.14
CA ALA A 185 -0.88 -19.84 25.78
C ALA A 185 0.46 -20.21 26.44
N LYS A 186 1.08 -19.30 27.20
CA LYS A 186 2.35 -19.54 27.90
C LYS A 186 2.17 -19.87 29.38
N ASP A 187 2.98 -20.82 29.83
CA ASP A 187 3.16 -21.18 31.24
C ASP A 187 3.49 -19.96 32.10
N LYS A 188 2.99 -19.95 33.34
CA LYS A 188 3.14 -18.84 34.28
C LYS A 188 4.37 -19.04 35.20
N PRO A 189 5.09 -17.96 35.57
CA PRO A 189 4.95 -16.59 35.08
C PRO A 189 5.48 -16.43 33.65
N VAL A 190 4.74 -15.70 32.82
CA VAL A 190 5.23 -15.28 31.50
C VAL A 190 6.28 -14.20 31.68
N LYS A 191 7.43 -14.36 31.03
CA LYS A 191 8.64 -13.53 31.22
C LYS A 191 8.77 -12.55 30.06
N ILE A 192 8.75 -11.24 30.33
CA ILE A 192 8.86 -10.18 29.32
C ILE A 192 9.99 -9.23 29.68
N LEU A 193 10.94 -9.07 28.76
CA LEU A 193 12.17 -8.28 28.96
C LEU A 193 12.19 -7.10 27.99
N PHE A 194 12.19 -5.87 28.52
CA PHE A 194 12.11 -4.65 27.72
C PHE A 194 13.51 -4.15 27.37
N VAL A 195 13.80 -4.06 26.08
CA VAL A 195 15.13 -3.73 25.54
C VAL A 195 15.10 -2.46 24.69
N GLY A 196 16.27 -1.84 24.49
CA GLY A 196 16.42 -0.62 23.69
C GLY A 196 17.22 0.48 24.41
N VAL A 197 17.71 1.45 23.64
CA VAL A 197 18.61 2.52 24.11
C VAL A 197 17.93 3.48 25.10
N ASN A 198 18.72 4.28 25.82
CA ASN A 198 18.23 5.34 26.70
C ASN A 198 17.28 6.31 25.95
N GLY A 199 16.32 6.91 26.68
CA GLY A 199 15.37 7.87 26.13
C GLY A 199 14.14 7.27 25.42
N THR A 200 14.18 6.00 25.00
CA THR A 200 13.08 5.31 24.28
C THR A 200 11.80 5.04 25.10
N GLY A 201 11.73 5.49 26.35
CA GLY A 201 10.53 5.40 27.18
C GLY A 201 10.27 4.05 27.86
N LYS A 202 11.20 3.09 27.82
CA LYS A 202 11.04 1.71 28.36
C LYS A 202 10.32 1.64 29.71
N THR A 203 10.85 2.31 30.73
CA THR A 203 10.33 2.31 32.12
C THR A 203 8.86 2.74 32.18
N THR A 204 8.45 3.74 31.40
CA THR A 204 7.06 4.22 31.29
C THR A 204 6.20 3.27 30.46
N SER A 205 6.75 2.63 29.42
CA SER A 205 6.05 1.63 28.62
C SER A 205 5.78 0.34 29.40
N ILE A 206 6.69 -0.08 30.29
CA ILE A 206 6.49 -1.18 31.23
C ILE A 206 5.28 -0.91 32.11
N ALA A 207 5.18 0.29 32.70
CA ALA A 207 4.03 0.68 33.53
C ALA A 207 2.69 0.64 32.75
N LYS A 208 2.70 1.04 31.46
CA LYS A 208 1.53 0.95 30.58
C LYS A 208 1.14 -0.49 30.26
N VAL A 209 2.10 -1.35 29.92
CA VAL A 209 1.85 -2.79 29.67
C VAL A 209 1.40 -3.50 30.94
N ALA A 210 1.93 -3.12 32.10
CA ALA A 210 1.49 -3.64 33.40
C ALA A 210 0.00 -3.29 33.64
N LYS A 211 -0.39 -2.02 33.49
CA LYS A 211 -1.78 -1.58 33.62
C LYS A 211 -2.71 -2.29 32.63
N TYR A 212 -2.29 -2.44 31.38
CA TYR A 212 -3.05 -3.17 30.36
C TYR A 212 -3.29 -4.64 30.75
N LEU A 213 -2.25 -5.34 31.21
CA LEU A 213 -2.37 -6.73 31.67
C LEU A 213 -3.25 -6.85 32.93
N MET A 214 -3.17 -5.90 33.86
CA MET A 214 -4.07 -5.84 35.03
C MET A 214 -5.53 -5.63 34.62
N ASP A 215 -5.78 -4.81 33.59
CA ASP A 215 -7.14 -4.59 33.04
C ASP A 215 -7.68 -5.84 32.32
N GLN A 216 -6.80 -6.77 31.92
CA GLN A 216 -7.15 -8.14 31.49
C GLN A 216 -7.10 -9.16 32.63
N SER A 217 -7.16 -8.71 33.89
CA SER A 217 -7.13 -9.50 35.13
C SER A 217 -5.86 -10.32 35.41
N TYR A 218 -4.76 -10.11 34.67
CA TYR A 218 -3.47 -10.76 34.98
C TYR A 218 -2.76 -10.11 36.17
N SER A 219 -2.15 -10.94 37.01
CA SER A 219 -1.33 -10.49 38.14
C SER A 219 0.13 -10.29 37.73
N VAL A 220 0.66 -9.09 37.97
CA VAL A 220 1.95 -8.63 37.43
C VAL A 220 2.99 -8.41 38.54
N VAL A 221 4.27 -8.66 38.22
CA VAL A 221 5.45 -8.30 39.01
C VAL A 221 6.42 -7.49 38.14
N LEU A 222 7.03 -6.45 38.70
CA LEU A 222 8.00 -5.60 37.99
C LEU A 222 9.43 -5.87 38.49
N ALA A 223 10.40 -5.98 37.59
CA ALA A 223 11.81 -6.17 37.90
C ALA A 223 12.66 -4.95 37.46
N ALA A 224 13.33 -4.31 38.42
CA ALA A 224 14.14 -3.11 38.20
C ALA A 224 15.56 -3.44 37.68
N GLY A 225 15.65 -4.04 36.49
CA GLY A 225 16.91 -4.46 35.87
C GLY A 225 17.79 -3.33 35.31
N ASP A 226 17.35 -2.07 35.30
CA ASP A 226 18.23 -0.91 35.07
C ASP A 226 18.98 -0.53 36.36
N THR A 227 19.77 -1.47 36.89
CA THR A 227 20.44 -1.35 38.18
C THR A 227 21.47 -0.21 38.24
N PHE A 228 21.93 0.29 37.09
CA PHE A 228 22.93 1.35 37.00
C PHE A 228 22.34 2.75 37.15
N ARG A 229 21.05 2.96 36.82
CA ARG A 229 20.43 4.29 36.79
C ARG A 229 19.43 4.43 37.94
N ALA A 230 19.89 4.91 39.10
CA ALA A 230 19.09 5.00 40.33
C ALA A 230 17.68 5.61 40.11
N GLY A 231 17.59 6.75 39.43
CA GLY A 231 16.32 7.40 39.10
C GLY A 231 15.39 6.58 38.19
N ALA A 232 15.88 5.55 37.49
CA ALA A 232 15.05 4.58 36.75
C ALA A 232 14.40 3.56 37.68
N ILE A 233 15.15 3.10 38.70
CA ILE A 233 14.64 2.23 39.76
C ILE A 233 13.55 2.99 40.52
N GLU A 234 13.83 4.22 40.95
CA GLU A 234 12.87 5.10 41.64
C GLU A 234 11.64 5.40 40.77
N GLN A 235 11.81 5.67 39.47
CA GLN A 235 10.70 5.86 38.54
C GLN A 235 9.83 4.59 38.41
N LEU A 236 10.44 3.42 38.28
CA LEU A 236 9.71 2.15 38.20
C LEU A 236 8.99 1.83 39.52
N GLU A 237 9.56 2.21 40.66
CA GLU A 237 8.90 2.12 41.96
C GLU A 237 7.70 3.06 42.10
N VAL A 238 7.82 4.33 41.68
CA VAL A 238 6.68 5.26 41.67
C VAL A 238 5.56 4.72 40.77
N HIS A 239 5.89 4.21 39.59
CA HIS A 239 4.91 3.55 38.72
C HIS A 239 4.30 2.29 39.35
N GLY A 240 5.11 1.43 39.98
CA GLY A 240 4.64 0.21 40.64
C GLY A 240 3.72 0.51 41.83
N ASN A 241 4.12 1.44 42.70
CA ASN A 241 3.33 1.87 43.86
C ASN A 241 1.98 2.48 43.42
N ASN A 242 1.98 3.33 42.39
CA ASN A 242 0.75 3.92 41.83
C ASN A 242 -0.19 2.87 41.18
N LEU A 243 0.32 1.66 40.88
CA LEU A 243 -0.45 0.54 40.34
C LEU A 243 -0.70 -0.57 41.40
N GLY A 244 -0.23 -0.41 42.64
CA GLY A 244 -0.29 -1.46 43.67
C GLY A 244 0.55 -2.72 43.35
N LEU A 245 1.52 -2.61 42.45
CA LEU A 245 2.34 -3.72 41.96
C LEU A 245 3.61 -3.92 42.78
N LYS A 246 4.00 -5.19 42.97
CA LYS A 246 5.31 -5.52 43.54
C LYS A 246 6.43 -5.18 42.57
N VAL A 247 7.30 -4.25 42.96
CA VAL A 247 8.62 -4.06 42.35
C VAL A 247 9.68 -4.85 43.11
N VAL A 248 10.48 -5.62 42.38
CA VAL A 248 11.70 -6.28 42.86
C VAL A 248 12.90 -5.48 42.35
N LYS A 249 13.79 -5.13 43.28
CA LYS A 249 14.97 -4.29 43.05
C LYS A 249 16.11 -4.70 43.98
N HIS A 250 17.34 -4.45 43.58
CA HIS A 250 18.52 -4.48 44.46
C HIS A 250 19.04 -3.06 44.69
N LYS A 251 20.21 -2.92 45.31
CA LYS A 251 20.94 -1.64 45.38
C LYS A 251 21.46 -1.24 44.00
N THR A 252 21.61 0.06 43.78
CA THR A 252 22.25 0.63 42.58
C THR A 252 23.63 0.00 42.35
N GLY A 253 23.93 -0.40 41.12
CA GLY A 253 25.15 -1.12 40.75
C GLY A 253 25.10 -2.65 40.95
N GLY A 254 23.97 -3.20 41.41
CA GLY A 254 23.75 -4.66 41.47
C GLY A 254 23.65 -5.34 40.09
N ASP A 255 23.62 -6.66 40.06
CA ASP A 255 23.51 -7.45 38.84
C ASP A 255 22.07 -7.49 38.29
N PRO A 256 21.79 -6.98 37.08
CA PRO A 256 20.47 -7.05 36.45
C PRO A 256 19.89 -8.47 36.39
N ALA A 257 20.73 -9.49 36.14
CA ALA A 257 20.27 -10.86 36.03
C ALA A 257 19.78 -11.42 37.37
N ALA A 258 20.36 -10.97 38.49
CA ALA A 258 19.93 -11.37 39.83
C ALA A 258 18.59 -10.70 40.20
N VAL A 259 18.41 -9.40 39.89
CA VAL A 259 17.11 -8.71 40.11
C VAL A 259 15.97 -9.38 39.35
N ILE A 260 16.22 -9.81 38.11
CA ILE A 260 15.21 -10.45 37.26
C ILE A 260 14.94 -11.90 37.71
N PHE A 261 15.96 -12.64 38.15
CA PHE A 261 15.80 -13.96 38.74
C PHE A 261 14.95 -13.91 40.02
N ASP A 262 15.28 -13.02 40.96
CA ASP A 262 14.51 -12.81 42.20
C ASP A 262 13.05 -12.43 41.91
N ALA A 263 12.79 -11.69 40.83
CA ALA A 263 11.43 -11.33 40.42
C ALA A 263 10.63 -12.54 39.89
N ILE A 264 11.29 -13.48 39.21
CA ILE A 264 10.69 -14.73 38.74
C ILE A 264 10.45 -15.69 39.90
N GLU A 265 11.38 -15.83 40.84
CA GLU A 265 11.19 -16.64 42.04
C GLU A 265 10.08 -16.06 42.93
N TYR A 266 10.03 -14.74 43.11
CA TYR A 266 8.90 -14.07 43.77
C TYR A 266 7.58 -14.36 43.05
N ALA A 267 7.55 -14.25 41.72
CA ALA A 267 6.35 -14.50 40.93
C ALA A 267 5.87 -15.96 41.03
N ARG A 268 6.79 -16.93 40.97
CA ARG A 268 6.50 -18.37 41.18
C ARG A 268 5.92 -18.60 42.59
N ALA A 269 6.59 -18.11 43.63
CA ALA A 269 6.17 -18.29 45.01
C ALA A 269 4.82 -17.63 45.36
N HIS A 270 4.40 -16.62 44.61
CA HIS A 270 3.14 -15.88 44.81
C HIS A 270 2.11 -16.12 43.69
N ASN A 271 2.28 -17.18 42.88
CA ASN A 271 1.41 -17.57 41.76
C ASN A 271 1.02 -16.39 40.85
N LYS A 272 2.03 -15.65 40.35
CA LYS A 272 1.84 -14.47 39.50
C LYS A 272 1.92 -14.81 38.01
N ASP A 273 1.09 -14.15 37.21
CA ASP A 273 0.93 -14.45 35.79
C ASP A 273 2.07 -13.92 34.93
N VAL A 274 2.60 -12.73 35.22
CA VAL A 274 3.56 -12.05 34.34
C VAL A 274 4.66 -11.33 35.12
N VAL A 275 5.90 -11.47 34.67
CA VAL A 275 7.06 -10.66 35.11
C VAL A 275 7.47 -9.72 33.98
N LEU A 276 7.46 -8.41 34.25
CA LEU A 276 7.96 -7.38 33.33
C LEU A 276 9.29 -6.81 33.84
N ALA A 277 10.35 -6.94 33.05
CA ALA A 277 11.69 -6.51 33.44
C ALA A 277 12.20 -5.31 32.61
N ASP A 278 12.63 -4.24 33.29
CA ASP A 278 13.35 -3.12 32.66
C ASP A 278 14.84 -3.44 32.48
N THR A 279 15.52 -2.74 31.57
CA THR A 279 16.96 -2.93 31.32
C THR A 279 17.71 -1.62 31.09
N ALA A 280 19.00 -1.62 31.44
CA ALA A 280 19.90 -0.49 31.18
C ALA A 280 19.98 -0.14 29.69
N GLY A 281 19.62 1.09 29.33
CA GLY A 281 19.48 1.53 27.94
C GLY A 281 20.80 1.81 27.21
N ARG A 282 21.64 0.79 27.04
CA ARG A 282 22.93 0.87 26.33
C ARG A 282 22.76 0.51 24.85
N LEU A 283 23.72 0.91 24.01
CA LEU A 283 23.78 0.52 22.59
C LEU A 283 24.14 -0.96 22.44
N HIS A 284 23.62 -1.58 21.37
CA HIS A 284 23.88 -2.97 20.97
C HIS A 284 25.36 -3.27 20.68
N THR A 285 26.17 -2.24 20.42
CA THR A 285 27.63 -2.34 20.24
C THR A 285 28.39 -2.59 21.55
N ASN A 286 27.74 -2.44 22.72
CA ASN A 286 28.37 -2.73 24.01
C ASN A 286 28.28 -4.23 24.32
N ILE A 287 29.38 -4.95 24.12
CA ILE A 287 29.49 -6.42 24.30
C ILE A 287 28.93 -6.86 25.66
N ASN A 288 29.20 -6.09 26.73
CA ASN A 288 28.73 -6.37 28.09
C ASN A 288 27.19 -6.36 28.21
N LEU A 289 26.49 -5.49 27.45
CA LEU A 289 25.02 -5.54 27.39
C LEU A 289 24.55 -6.87 26.78
N MET A 290 25.14 -7.31 25.68
CA MET A 290 24.74 -8.56 25.00
C MET A 290 25.08 -9.80 25.83
N ASP A 291 26.15 -9.77 26.63
CA ASP A 291 26.46 -10.83 27.59
C ASP A 291 25.52 -10.81 28.80
N GLN A 292 25.12 -9.65 29.31
CA GLN A 292 24.07 -9.56 30.32
C GLN A 292 22.71 -10.01 29.77
N MET A 293 22.36 -9.68 28.52
CA MET A 293 21.16 -10.19 27.83
C MET A 293 21.18 -11.71 27.75
N ARG A 294 22.29 -12.31 27.31
CA ARG A 294 22.48 -13.77 27.28
C ARG A 294 22.44 -14.39 28.67
N LYS A 295 23.01 -13.74 29.69
CA LYS A 295 22.94 -14.19 31.09
C LYS A 295 21.51 -14.21 31.60
N ILE A 296 20.73 -13.15 31.36
CA ILE A 296 19.31 -13.07 31.70
C ILE A 296 18.57 -14.23 31.03
N VAL A 297 18.62 -14.34 29.69
CA VAL A 297 17.93 -15.42 28.95
C VAL A 297 18.33 -16.84 29.42
N ARG A 298 19.53 -17.03 29.96
CA ARG A 298 19.99 -18.32 30.50
C ARG A 298 19.53 -18.61 31.95
N VAL A 299 19.06 -17.62 32.71
CA VAL A 299 18.54 -17.81 34.08
C VAL A 299 17.03 -17.66 34.20
N THR A 300 16.34 -17.20 33.14
CA THR A 300 14.89 -16.89 33.15
C THR A 300 14.03 -17.95 32.49
#